data_AF-A0A8H4KZZ0-F1
#
_entry.id   AF-A0A8H4KZZ0-F1
#
_cell.length_a   1.000
_cell.length_b   1.000
_cell.length_c   1.000
_cell.angle_alpha   90.00
_cell.angle_beta   90.00
_cell.angle_gamma   90.00
#
_symmetry.space_group_name_H-M   'P 1'
#
loop_
_entity.id
_entity.type
_entity.pdbx_description
1 polymer ?
#
loop_
_entity_poly.entity_id
_entity_poly.type
_entity_poly.pdbx_seq_one_letter_code
_entity_poly.pdbx_strand_id
1 'polypeptide(L)'
;MAVLGKRKARAEPPFSEEDAAAIFRRHFEAQFAPLPGADLESKPKAKGRDDDDDEASVDNEDEEKNDDRDDDEWGGFSDDEPNDDEEEEVSTIEVVDHSGSQTPKPTTMSKRELKAFMSSRPPDQTSRTTEPSTLPTSSSTAALPEDAPSLLAQDLELRRLLAESHLLTPALTATGTSVAPKNFAAGRTRHKATDLRVQALGSKMSIHKQEKMPMNMRKGIVAAADAREAKRRREAKENGVILERETGKKKRRRERGGDLAVDRPGVGRLRGAELRLSDRDIRNVESGRDAFGRRGRR
;
A
#
# COMPACT_ATOMS: atom_id res chain seq x y z
N MET A 1 -51.92 59.40 -23.30
CA MET A 1 -50.75 58.75 -23.94
C MET A 1 -50.69 57.30 -23.46
N ALA A 2 -50.30 56.35 -24.31
CA ALA A 2 -50.17 54.94 -23.94
C ALA A 2 -48.70 54.56 -23.72
N VAL A 3 -48.44 53.65 -22.78
CA VAL A 3 -47.13 52.99 -22.58
C VAL A 3 -47.40 51.50 -22.42
N LEU A 4 -46.61 50.66 -23.11
CA LEU A 4 -46.94 49.26 -23.36
C LEU A 4 -46.33 48.29 -22.33
N GLY A 5 -46.89 47.08 -22.30
CA GLY A 5 -46.05 45.88 -22.39
C GLY A 5 -45.62 45.20 -21.10
N LYS A 6 -46.55 44.52 -20.42
CA LYS A 6 -46.20 43.47 -19.45
C LYS A 6 -45.51 42.30 -20.17
N ARG A 7 -44.18 42.25 -20.19
CA ARG A 7 -43.44 41.04 -20.63
C ARG A 7 -43.45 40.00 -19.50
N LYS A 8 -44.39 39.07 -19.58
CA LYS A 8 -44.40 37.85 -18.77
C LYS A 8 -43.19 37.00 -19.17
N ALA A 9 -42.34 36.64 -18.22
CA ALA A 9 -41.22 35.74 -18.48
C ALA A 9 -41.75 34.39 -18.98
N ARG A 10 -41.14 33.87 -20.06
CA ARG A 10 -41.34 32.49 -20.51
C ARG A 10 -40.69 31.59 -19.47
N ALA A 11 -41.49 30.78 -18.79
CA ALA A 11 -40.93 29.71 -17.96
C ALA A 11 -40.37 28.64 -18.91
N GLU A 12 -39.11 28.29 -18.73
CA GLU A 12 -38.59 27.04 -19.27
C GLU A 12 -39.32 25.89 -18.57
N PRO A 13 -39.77 24.85 -19.29
CA PRO A 13 -40.33 23.67 -18.66
C PRO A 13 -39.22 22.95 -17.85
N PRO A 14 -39.54 22.34 -16.70
CA PRO A 14 -38.62 21.39 -16.09
C PRO A 14 -38.47 20.19 -17.03
N PHE A 15 -37.25 19.94 -17.51
CA PHE A 15 -36.93 18.69 -18.21
C PHE A 15 -37.20 17.52 -17.26
N SER A 16 -37.99 16.54 -17.71
CA SER A 16 -38.16 15.31 -16.94
C SER A 16 -36.94 14.40 -17.10
N GLU A 17 -36.73 13.51 -16.13
CA GLU A 17 -35.70 12.45 -16.24
C GLU A 17 -35.99 11.53 -17.44
N GLU A 18 -37.27 11.35 -17.78
CA GLU A 18 -37.75 10.64 -18.97
C GLU A 18 -37.34 11.35 -20.28
N ASP A 19 -37.43 12.68 -20.36
CA ASP A 19 -36.94 13.47 -21.50
C ASP A 19 -35.42 13.36 -21.67
N ALA A 20 -34.67 13.43 -20.56
CA ALA A 20 -33.22 13.32 -20.58
C ALA A 20 -32.76 11.94 -21.09
N ALA A 21 -33.36 10.86 -20.57
CA ALA A 21 -33.10 9.50 -21.04
C ALA A 21 -33.45 9.33 -22.53
N ALA A 22 -34.56 9.92 -23.00
CA ALA A 22 -34.95 9.89 -24.41
C ALA A 22 -33.94 10.64 -25.32
N ILE A 23 -33.37 11.76 -24.85
CA ILE A 23 -32.32 12.50 -25.56
C ILE A 23 -31.05 11.66 -25.65
N PHE A 24 -30.54 11.11 -24.54
CA PHE A 24 -29.34 10.26 -24.55
C PHE A 24 -29.52 9.03 -25.43
N ARG A 25 -30.66 8.34 -25.32
CA ARG A 25 -30.99 7.19 -26.17
C ARG A 25 -30.97 7.56 -27.66
N ARG A 26 -31.55 8.70 -28.05
CA ARG A 26 -31.54 9.16 -29.44
C ARG A 26 -30.15 9.51 -29.95
N HIS A 27 -29.26 10.05 -29.10
CA HIS A 27 -27.87 10.26 -29.46
C HIS A 27 -27.11 8.94 -29.61
N PHE A 28 -27.33 7.99 -28.70
CA PHE A 28 -26.73 6.65 -28.76
C PHE A 28 -27.17 5.88 -30.01
N GLU A 29 -28.47 5.80 -30.30
CA GLU A 29 -29.01 5.15 -31.51
C GLU A 29 -28.57 5.84 -32.83
N ALA A 30 -28.10 7.09 -32.78
CA ALA A 30 -27.56 7.80 -33.93
C ALA A 30 -26.04 7.62 -34.13
N GLN A 31 -25.30 7.25 -33.08
CA GLN A 31 -23.87 6.93 -33.14
C GLN A 31 -23.61 5.43 -33.31
N PHE A 32 -24.47 4.59 -32.70
CA PHE A 32 -24.37 3.14 -32.72
C PHE A 32 -25.60 2.56 -33.42
N ALA A 33 -25.43 2.19 -34.70
CA ALA A 33 -26.44 1.43 -35.42
C ALA A 33 -26.70 0.10 -34.68
N PRO A 34 -27.97 -0.30 -34.46
CA PRO A 34 -28.29 -1.51 -33.71
C PRO A 34 -27.73 -2.76 -34.40
N LEU A 35 -27.10 -3.63 -33.61
CA LEU A 35 -26.47 -4.86 -34.11
C LEU A 35 -27.52 -5.78 -34.79
N PRO A 36 -27.30 -6.23 -36.03
CA PRO A 36 -28.26 -7.09 -36.74
C PRO A 36 -28.35 -8.45 -36.06
N GLY A 37 -29.48 -8.72 -35.41
CA GLY A 37 -29.75 -9.98 -34.68
C GLY A 37 -30.54 -9.82 -33.39
N ALA A 38 -30.76 -8.60 -32.88
CA ALA A 38 -31.48 -8.34 -31.64
C ALA A 38 -33.03 -8.49 -31.72
N ASP A 39 -33.60 -8.69 -32.92
CA ASP A 39 -35.05 -8.78 -33.16
C ASP A 39 -35.64 -10.16 -32.83
N LEU A 40 -35.51 -10.59 -31.56
CA LEU A 40 -36.29 -11.72 -31.03
C LEU A 40 -37.04 -11.35 -29.74
N GLU A 41 -38.35 -11.16 -29.93
CA GLU A 41 -39.43 -11.34 -28.96
C GLU A 41 -39.36 -10.58 -27.62
N SER A 42 -39.78 -9.31 -27.63
CA SER A 42 -40.26 -8.62 -26.42
C SER A 42 -41.73 -8.20 -26.53
N LYS A 43 -42.64 -8.96 -25.89
CA LYS A 43 -44.02 -8.53 -25.57
C LYS A 43 -44.46 -8.97 -24.16
N PRO A 44 -45.30 -8.18 -23.46
CA PRO A 44 -44.88 -7.74 -22.14
C PRO A 44 -45.91 -7.87 -21.00
N LYS A 45 -45.40 -7.86 -19.75
CA LYS A 45 -46.01 -7.27 -18.53
C LYS A 45 -45.08 -7.51 -17.31
N ALA A 46 -45.01 -6.67 -16.28
CA ALA A 46 -45.22 -5.22 -16.19
C ALA A 46 -44.71 -4.69 -14.83
N LYS A 47 -43.80 -3.70 -14.85
CA LYS A 47 -43.44 -2.75 -13.76
C LYS A 47 -42.96 -3.29 -12.39
N GLY A 48 -41.71 -2.93 -12.04
CA GLY A 48 -41.54 -1.98 -10.94
C GLY A 48 -40.25 -2.00 -10.10
N ARG A 49 -39.27 -1.15 -10.48
CA ARG A 49 -38.26 -0.48 -9.61
C ARG A 49 -37.17 -1.34 -8.92
N ASP A 50 -35.93 -0.89 -8.76
CA ASP A 50 -35.18 0.28 -9.30
C ASP A 50 -33.72 -0.20 -9.55
N ASP A 51 -33.02 0.36 -10.54
CA ASP A 51 -31.60 0.10 -10.89
C ASP A 51 -30.65 1.10 -10.11
N ASP A 52 -29.32 1.20 -10.25
CA ASP A 52 -28.32 0.90 -11.31
C ASP A 52 -26.89 0.66 -10.72
N ASP A 53 -26.00 0.07 -11.53
CA ASP A 53 -24.52 0.07 -11.46
C ASP A 53 -23.98 0.40 -12.90
N ASP A 54 -22.70 0.63 -13.28
CA ASP A 54 -21.37 0.49 -12.66
C ASP A 54 -20.32 1.39 -13.42
N GLU A 55 -19.03 1.29 -13.06
CA GLU A 55 -17.78 1.39 -13.88
C GLU A 55 -17.61 2.30 -15.15
N ALA A 56 -16.46 3.01 -15.17
CA ALA A 56 -15.45 3.10 -16.27
C ALA A 56 -15.36 4.20 -17.37
N SER A 57 -14.08 4.59 -17.62
CA SER A 57 -13.36 4.92 -18.88
C SER A 57 -13.58 6.21 -19.72
N VAL A 58 -12.45 6.83 -20.15
CA VAL A 58 -12.26 7.73 -21.32
C VAL A 58 -10.79 7.66 -21.81
N ASP A 59 -10.53 7.76 -23.13
CA ASP A 59 -9.21 7.86 -23.81
C ASP A 59 -9.31 8.80 -25.05
N ASN A 60 -8.21 9.30 -25.65
CA ASN A 60 -8.28 10.15 -26.88
C ASN A 60 -6.97 10.41 -27.69
N GLU A 61 -7.02 10.19 -29.03
CA GLU A 61 -6.35 10.87 -30.22
C GLU A 61 -4.80 11.11 -30.26
N ASP A 62 -4.05 11.04 -31.39
CA ASP A 62 -4.09 11.93 -32.60
C ASP A 62 -3.22 11.44 -33.85
N GLU A 63 -3.15 12.25 -34.93
CA GLU A 63 -2.54 12.18 -36.32
C GLU A 63 -1.04 11.71 -36.53
N GLU A 64 -0.43 11.43 -37.73
CA GLU A 64 -0.74 11.59 -39.20
C GLU A 64 0.13 10.75 -40.23
N LYS A 65 -0.25 10.76 -41.54
CA LYS A 65 0.48 10.68 -42.88
C LYS A 65 1.51 9.59 -43.33
N ASN A 66 1.20 8.97 -44.51
CA ASN A 66 1.93 8.88 -45.83
C ASN A 66 3.45 9.20 -45.97
N ASP A 67 4.26 8.68 -46.93
CA ASP A 67 4.18 7.68 -48.06
C ASP A 67 5.63 7.44 -48.62
N ASP A 68 5.79 6.75 -49.77
CA ASP A 68 6.97 6.62 -50.66
C ASP A 68 8.08 5.54 -50.38
N ARG A 69 7.92 4.40 -51.09
CA ARG A 69 8.81 3.86 -52.16
C ARG A 69 10.05 2.94 -51.98
N ASP A 70 10.09 2.03 -52.97
CA ASP A 70 11.20 1.43 -53.74
C ASP A 70 12.13 0.34 -53.16
N ASP A 71 12.47 -0.57 -54.10
CA ASP A 71 13.57 -1.54 -54.22
C ASP A 71 13.89 -2.53 -53.07
N ASP A 72 13.71 -3.83 -53.37
CA ASP A 72 14.83 -4.79 -53.40
C ASP A 72 14.44 -6.03 -54.25
N GLU A 73 14.92 -6.07 -55.50
CA GLU A 73 14.82 -7.23 -56.39
C GLU A 73 16.01 -8.19 -56.17
N TRP A 74 15.84 -9.44 -56.59
CA TRP A 74 16.91 -10.39 -56.95
C TRP A 74 17.50 -11.27 -55.83
N GLY A 75 17.75 -12.53 -56.19
CA GLY A 75 18.20 -13.59 -55.28
C GLY A 75 18.08 -14.99 -55.88
N GLY A 76 18.25 -15.10 -57.21
CA GLY A 76 17.99 -16.34 -57.94
C GLY A 76 19.10 -17.39 -57.82
N PHE A 77 18.71 -18.66 -57.96
CA PHE A 77 19.61 -19.75 -58.32
C PHE A 77 19.10 -20.40 -59.62
N SER A 78 19.97 -20.49 -60.61
CA SER A 78 19.85 -21.37 -61.78
C SER A 78 20.23 -22.82 -61.38
N ASP A 79 20.14 -23.86 -62.21
CA ASP A 79 20.04 -23.92 -63.68
C ASP A 79 19.47 -25.29 -64.14
N ASP A 80 19.52 -25.56 -65.45
CA ASP A 80 19.41 -26.87 -66.13
C ASP A 80 17.97 -27.42 -66.38
N GLU A 81 17.43 -26.98 -67.53
CA GLU A 81 16.53 -27.73 -68.44
C GLU A 81 17.18 -29.05 -68.96
N PRO A 82 16.53 -29.97 -69.73
CA PRO A 82 15.34 -29.78 -70.59
C PRO A 82 14.33 -30.97 -70.59
N ASN A 83 13.47 -30.99 -71.63
CA ASN A 83 12.62 -32.10 -72.13
C ASN A 83 11.36 -32.45 -71.31
N ASP A 84 10.25 -32.89 -71.92
CA ASP A 84 9.70 -32.72 -73.29
C ASP A 84 8.22 -33.16 -73.21
N ASP A 85 7.38 -32.75 -74.17
CA ASP A 85 6.02 -33.26 -74.45
C ASP A 85 4.97 -33.17 -73.28
N GLU A 86 3.76 -32.65 -73.46
CA GLU A 86 2.61 -33.30 -74.11
C GLU A 86 2.33 -34.74 -73.62
N GLU A 87 1.50 -34.91 -72.58
CA GLU A 87 0.24 -35.72 -72.62
C GLU A 87 -0.55 -35.73 -71.28
N GLU A 88 -1.81 -36.20 -71.33
CA GLU A 88 -2.79 -36.14 -70.22
C GLU A 88 -2.72 -37.36 -69.27
N GLU A 89 -1.71 -37.44 -68.40
CA GLU A 89 -1.69 -38.50 -67.35
C GLU A 89 -2.45 -38.09 -66.08
N VAL A 90 -3.64 -38.69 -65.91
CA VAL A 90 -4.51 -38.57 -64.74
C VAL A 90 -3.78 -38.81 -63.41
N SER A 91 -3.97 -37.89 -62.46
CA SER A 91 -3.30 -37.94 -61.15
C SER A 91 -3.68 -39.20 -60.35
N THR A 92 -2.74 -40.13 -60.28
CA THR A 92 -2.83 -41.30 -59.40
C THR A 92 -2.75 -40.83 -57.94
N ILE A 93 -3.79 -41.15 -57.16
CA ILE A 93 -3.95 -40.60 -55.81
C ILE A 93 -3.06 -41.36 -54.83
N GLU A 94 -1.97 -40.76 -54.38
CA GLU A 94 -1.20 -41.27 -53.25
C GLU A 94 -1.97 -41.04 -51.93
N VAL A 95 -2.61 -42.10 -51.43
CA VAL A 95 -3.37 -42.06 -50.17
C VAL A 95 -2.45 -42.37 -48.99
N VAL A 96 -1.84 -41.33 -48.42
CA VAL A 96 -1.14 -41.43 -47.14
C VAL A 96 -2.15 -41.46 -45.99
N ASP A 97 -2.45 -42.65 -45.45
CA ASP A 97 -3.36 -42.76 -44.30
C ASP A 97 -2.70 -42.30 -43.00
N HIS A 98 -3.34 -41.34 -42.34
CA HIS A 98 -3.03 -40.85 -41.00
C HIS A 98 -4.26 -40.95 -40.08
N SER A 99 -5.00 -42.06 -40.17
CA SER A 99 -5.97 -42.54 -39.17
C SER A 99 -5.36 -42.66 -37.75
N GLY A 100 -4.02 -42.80 -37.67
CA GLY A 100 -3.21 -41.88 -36.88
C GLY A 100 -3.54 -41.75 -35.40
N SER A 101 -3.39 -42.83 -34.65
CA SER A 101 -3.22 -42.74 -33.19
C SER A 101 -1.94 -41.96 -32.86
N GLN A 102 -2.08 -40.65 -32.65
CA GLN A 102 -1.08 -39.69 -32.15
C GLN A 102 0.37 -39.92 -32.61
N THR A 103 0.91 -39.02 -33.45
CA THR A 103 2.36 -38.82 -33.47
C THR A 103 2.82 -38.55 -32.03
N PRO A 104 3.69 -39.39 -31.43
CA PRO A 104 4.08 -39.22 -30.06
C PRO A 104 4.91 -37.94 -29.98
N LYS A 105 4.32 -36.88 -29.42
CA LYS A 105 5.01 -35.60 -29.20
C LYS A 105 6.35 -35.92 -28.53
N PRO A 106 7.50 -35.61 -29.16
CA PRO A 106 8.79 -36.06 -28.66
C PRO A 106 8.93 -35.57 -27.22
N THR A 107 9.07 -36.50 -26.28
CA THR A 107 9.03 -36.21 -24.85
C THR A 107 10.14 -35.21 -24.56
N THR A 108 9.76 -33.95 -24.30
CA THR A 108 10.70 -32.84 -24.23
C THR A 108 11.55 -33.00 -22.97
N MET A 109 12.72 -33.63 -23.16
CA MET A 109 13.67 -34.00 -22.12
C MET A 109 13.87 -32.82 -21.17
N SER A 110 13.74 -33.07 -19.86
CA SER A 110 13.80 -32.00 -18.87
C SER A 110 15.13 -31.25 -18.96
N LYS A 111 15.18 -30.03 -18.41
CA LYS A 111 16.43 -29.25 -18.36
C LYS A 111 17.57 -29.96 -17.58
N ARG A 112 17.29 -31.07 -16.87
CA ARG A 112 18.29 -31.98 -16.28
C ARG A 112 18.71 -33.06 -17.26
N GLU A 113 17.77 -33.77 -17.91
CA GLU A 113 18.07 -34.79 -18.93
C GLU A 113 18.81 -34.21 -20.14
N LEU A 114 18.34 -33.07 -20.69
CA LEU A 114 18.97 -32.41 -21.84
C LEU A 114 20.44 -32.05 -21.55
N LYS A 115 20.73 -31.59 -20.32
CA LYS A 115 22.10 -31.31 -19.87
C LYS A 115 22.92 -32.57 -19.68
N ALA A 116 22.34 -33.66 -19.18
CA ALA A 116 23.04 -34.93 -19.04
C ALA A 116 23.39 -35.53 -20.41
N PHE A 117 22.47 -35.44 -21.39
CA PHE A 117 22.63 -36.04 -22.72
C PHE A 117 23.46 -35.19 -23.70
N MET A 118 23.33 -33.86 -23.66
CA MET A 118 24.02 -32.95 -24.59
C MET A 118 25.29 -32.30 -24.02
N SER A 119 25.73 -32.65 -22.80
CA SER A 119 27.06 -32.23 -22.31
C SER A 119 28.15 -33.17 -22.81
N SER A 120 29.38 -32.67 -22.89
CA SER A 120 30.58 -33.45 -23.27
C SER A 120 31.02 -34.48 -22.21
N ARG A 121 30.17 -34.81 -21.23
CA ARG A 121 30.42 -35.81 -20.19
C ARG A 121 29.44 -36.97 -20.39
N PRO A 122 29.92 -38.20 -20.65
CA PRO A 122 29.02 -39.34 -20.85
C PRO A 122 28.20 -39.63 -19.57
N PRO A 123 26.95 -40.09 -19.70
CA PRO A 123 26.12 -40.43 -18.55
C PRO A 123 26.69 -41.63 -17.79
N ASP A 124 26.98 -41.44 -16.51
CA ASP A 124 27.56 -42.47 -15.64
C ASP A 124 26.52 -43.54 -15.27
N GLN A 125 26.78 -44.79 -15.64
CA GLN A 125 25.89 -45.93 -15.38
C GLN A 125 25.69 -46.23 -13.88
N THR A 126 26.56 -45.72 -13.00
CA THR A 126 26.39 -45.82 -11.54
C THR A 126 25.42 -44.79 -10.96
N SER A 127 25.04 -43.76 -11.73
CA SER A 127 24.18 -42.65 -11.29
C SER A 127 22.67 -43.01 -11.24
N ARG A 128 22.36 -44.12 -10.58
CA ARG A 128 20.99 -44.64 -10.40
C ARG A 128 20.09 -43.60 -9.72
N THR A 129 19.23 -42.97 -10.52
CA THR A 129 18.10 -42.09 -10.14
C THR A 129 18.14 -41.53 -8.71
N THR A 130 19.06 -40.61 -8.47
CA THR A 130 18.90 -39.67 -7.36
C THR A 130 17.75 -38.73 -7.70
N GLU A 131 16.60 -39.00 -7.07
CA GLU A 131 15.55 -38.00 -6.87
C GLU A 131 16.18 -36.68 -6.40
N PRO A 132 15.60 -35.52 -6.75
CA PRO A 132 16.16 -34.24 -6.36
C PRO A 132 16.16 -34.12 -4.83
N SER A 133 17.31 -34.42 -4.23
CA SER A 133 17.66 -34.00 -2.87
C SER A 133 17.55 -32.48 -2.84
N THR A 134 16.40 -32.02 -2.35
CA THR A 134 16.16 -30.62 -2.07
C THR A 134 17.03 -30.25 -0.87
N LEU A 135 18.30 -29.94 -1.17
CA LEU A 135 19.01 -28.90 -0.44
C LEU A 135 17.99 -27.78 -0.19
N PRO A 136 17.76 -27.37 1.06
CA PRO A 136 16.89 -26.24 1.36
C PRO A 136 17.59 -24.96 0.90
N THR A 137 17.54 -24.71 -0.41
CA THR A 137 17.47 -23.36 -0.94
C THR A 137 16.46 -22.62 -0.09
N SER A 138 16.82 -21.46 0.43
CA SER A 138 15.94 -20.63 1.25
C SER A 138 14.87 -19.93 0.39
N SER A 139 14.12 -20.72 -0.40
CA SER A 139 12.72 -20.42 -0.64
C SER A 139 12.07 -20.40 0.73
N SER A 140 11.86 -19.21 1.29
CA SER A 140 11.02 -19.04 2.46
C SER A 140 9.64 -19.58 2.09
N THR A 141 9.30 -20.76 2.60
CA THR A 141 7.92 -21.21 2.67
C THR A 141 7.10 -20.08 3.27
N ALA A 142 5.92 -19.83 2.72
CA ALA A 142 5.04 -18.75 3.16
C ALA A 142 4.35 -19.09 4.49
N ALA A 143 5.16 -19.38 5.51
CA ALA A 143 4.81 -19.17 6.90
C ALA A 143 4.59 -17.65 7.06
N LEU A 144 3.35 -17.23 6.82
CA LEU A 144 2.90 -15.88 7.09
C LEU A 144 3.27 -15.54 8.55
N PRO A 145 3.72 -14.31 8.84
CA PRO A 145 3.91 -13.90 10.22
C PRO A 145 2.56 -13.87 10.96
N GLU A 146 2.24 -14.95 11.66
CA GLU A 146 1.04 -15.07 12.51
C GLU A 146 1.03 -13.97 13.59
N ASP A 147 2.22 -13.54 14.03
CA ASP A 147 2.41 -12.36 14.87
C ASP A 147 2.09 -11.06 14.13
N ALA A 148 0.98 -10.43 14.51
CA ALA A 148 0.57 -9.08 14.09
C ALA A 148 1.69 -8.02 14.05
N PRO A 149 2.64 -7.90 15.00
CA PRO A 149 3.75 -6.94 14.88
C PRO A 149 4.73 -7.25 13.74
N SER A 150 4.87 -8.52 13.34
CA SER A 150 5.74 -8.95 12.25
C SER A 150 5.05 -8.79 10.89
N LEU A 151 3.74 -9.07 10.80
CA LEU A 151 2.92 -8.71 9.63
C LEU A 151 2.97 -7.19 9.40
N LEU A 152 2.70 -6.42 10.45
CA LEU A 152 2.77 -4.95 10.39
C LEU A 152 4.17 -4.47 9.99
N ALA A 153 5.26 -5.12 10.43
CA ALA A 153 6.61 -4.72 10.05
C ALA A 153 6.86 -4.84 8.53
N GLN A 154 6.33 -5.89 7.90
CA GLN A 154 6.43 -6.16 6.46
C GLN A 154 5.53 -5.24 5.63
N ASP A 155 4.29 -5.03 6.06
CA ASP A 155 3.31 -4.24 5.31
C ASP A 155 3.52 -2.71 5.48
N LEU A 156 4.12 -2.09 4.46
CA LEU A 156 4.35 -0.65 4.42
C LEU A 156 3.07 0.17 4.18
N GLU A 157 2.01 -0.42 3.64
CA GLU A 157 0.77 0.27 3.28
C GLU A 157 -0.18 0.31 4.47
N LEU A 158 -0.37 -0.83 5.16
CA LEU A 158 -1.05 -0.89 6.46
C LEU A 158 -0.36 0.02 7.49
N ARG A 159 0.98 0.07 7.53
CA ARG A 159 1.73 1.01 8.38
C ARG A 159 1.39 2.47 8.09
N ARG A 160 1.29 2.86 6.81
CA ARG A 160 0.89 4.22 6.39
C ARG A 160 -0.57 4.48 6.75
N LEU A 161 -1.48 3.56 6.41
CA LEU A 161 -2.92 3.66 6.65
C LEU A 161 -3.22 3.86 8.14
N LEU A 162 -2.64 3.05 9.02
CA LEU A 162 -2.84 3.16 10.47
C LEU A 162 -2.29 4.48 11.02
N ALA A 163 -1.07 4.88 10.63
CA ALA A 163 -0.43 6.10 11.11
C ALA A 163 -1.05 7.40 10.56
N GLU A 164 -1.58 7.37 9.34
CA GLU A 164 -2.18 8.53 8.65
C GLU A 164 -3.70 8.59 8.82
N SER A 165 -4.32 7.55 9.38
CA SER A 165 -5.76 7.42 9.63
C SER A 165 -6.41 8.70 10.20
N HIS A 166 -5.81 9.32 11.21
CA HIS A 166 -6.32 10.55 11.84
C HIS A 166 -6.28 11.80 10.94
N LEU A 167 -5.52 11.78 9.83
CA LEU A 167 -5.55 12.83 8.79
C LEU A 167 -6.66 12.58 7.75
N LEU A 168 -7.03 11.30 7.55
CA LEU A 168 -8.02 10.85 6.57
C LEU A 168 -9.43 10.82 7.17
N THR A 169 -9.57 10.38 8.42
CA THR A 169 -10.85 10.34 9.17
C THR A 169 -11.64 11.65 9.07
N PRO A 170 -11.10 12.86 9.37
CA PRO A 170 -11.85 14.11 9.25
C PRO A 170 -12.17 14.54 7.80
N ALA A 171 -11.65 13.84 6.78
CA ALA A 171 -12.04 14.02 5.39
C ALA A 171 -13.10 13.00 4.93
N LEU A 172 -13.13 11.79 5.51
CA LEU A 172 -14.12 10.75 5.21
C LEU A 172 -15.38 10.87 6.09
N THR A 173 -15.22 10.96 7.42
CA THR A 173 -16.32 10.93 8.39
C THR A 173 -16.93 12.31 8.63
N ALA A 174 -17.11 13.11 7.58
CA ALA A 174 -17.66 14.46 7.64
C ALA A 174 -19.21 14.50 7.78
N THR A 175 -19.80 13.39 8.25
CA THR A 175 -21.24 13.19 8.51
C THR A 175 -21.71 14.05 9.70
N GLY A 176 -21.92 15.34 9.46
CA GLY A 176 -22.50 16.28 10.44
C GLY A 176 -21.97 17.71 10.37
N THR A 177 -20.85 17.96 9.67
CA THR A 177 -20.41 19.34 9.38
C THR A 177 -19.51 19.38 8.16
N SER A 178 -20.11 19.46 6.98
CA SER A 178 -19.43 19.64 5.70
C SER A 178 -18.83 21.04 5.58
N VAL A 179 -17.71 21.29 6.26
CA VAL A 179 -16.85 22.45 5.96
C VAL A 179 -16.32 22.24 4.55
N ALA A 180 -16.89 22.96 3.59
CA ALA A 180 -16.62 22.78 2.16
C ALA A 180 -15.11 22.65 1.88
N PRO A 181 -14.68 21.70 1.03
CA PRO A 181 -13.28 21.31 0.89
C PRO A 181 -12.45 22.46 0.29
N LYS A 182 -11.86 23.26 1.18
CA LYS A 182 -11.04 24.44 0.84
C LYS A 182 -10.02 24.08 -0.24
N ASN A 183 -10.05 24.78 -1.37
CA ASN A 183 -9.26 24.51 -2.58
C ASN A 183 -7.87 23.95 -2.24
N PHE A 184 -7.49 22.81 -2.84
CA PHE A 184 -6.30 22.01 -2.50
C PHE A 184 -6.32 21.33 -1.10
N ALA A 185 -7.50 20.97 -0.59
CA ALA A 185 -7.64 20.22 0.68
C ALA A 185 -6.82 18.91 0.66
N ALA A 186 -6.97 18.11 -0.40
CA ALA A 186 -6.20 16.89 -0.63
C ALA A 186 -4.68 17.14 -0.74
N GLY A 187 -4.26 18.28 -1.30
CA GLY A 187 -2.85 18.70 -1.29
C GLY A 187 -2.34 18.93 0.13
N ARG A 188 -3.13 19.59 0.99
CA ARG A 188 -2.76 19.83 2.40
C ARG A 188 -2.74 18.57 3.25
N THR A 189 -3.60 17.58 2.99
CA THR A 189 -3.52 16.28 3.67
C THR A 189 -2.32 15.48 3.16
N ARG A 190 -2.06 15.44 1.84
CA ARG A 190 -0.85 14.87 1.24
C ARG A 190 0.43 15.42 1.86
N HIS A 191 0.57 16.74 2.00
CA HIS A 191 1.75 17.35 2.61
C HIS A 191 1.97 16.96 4.08
N LYS A 192 0.89 16.74 4.86
CA LYS A 192 0.98 16.25 6.24
C LYS A 192 1.34 14.77 6.28
N ALA A 193 0.74 13.96 5.42
CA ALA A 193 1.09 12.54 5.26
C ALA A 193 2.57 12.37 4.89
N THR A 194 3.11 13.16 3.95
CA THR A 194 4.55 13.11 3.61
C THR A 194 5.46 13.50 4.77
N ASP A 195 5.06 14.46 5.61
CA ASP A 195 5.83 14.84 6.81
C ASP A 195 5.80 13.73 7.89
N LEU A 196 4.67 13.04 8.06
CA LEU A 196 4.59 11.85 8.92
C LEU A 196 5.44 10.68 8.39
N ARG A 197 5.43 10.44 7.07
CA ARG A 197 6.27 9.41 6.43
C ARG A 197 7.76 9.71 6.64
N VAL A 198 8.19 10.95 6.52
CA VAL A 198 9.58 11.38 6.77
C VAL A 198 9.96 11.27 8.26
N GLN A 199 9.03 11.53 9.18
CA GLN A 199 9.23 11.26 10.62
C GLN A 199 9.33 9.75 10.92
N ALA A 200 8.50 8.92 10.28
CA ALA A 200 8.54 7.46 10.42
C ALA A 200 9.84 6.83 9.85
N LEU A 201 10.48 7.48 8.88
CA LEU A 201 11.83 7.14 8.40
C LEU A 201 12.96 7.61 9.33
N GLY A 202 12.66 8.36 10.40
CA GLY A 202 13.60 8.75 11.45
C GLY A 202 13.89 10.26 11.58
N SER A 203 13.16 11.14 10.89
CA SER A 203 13.35 12.58 11.12
C SER A 203 12.92 12.97 12.55
N LYS A 204 13.77 13.75 13.23
CA LYS A 204 13.55 14.15 14.63
C LYS A 204 12.59 15.35 14.78
N MET A 205 12.22 15.96 13.66
CA MET A 205 11.48 17.24 13.58
C MET A 205 10.49 17.17 12.41
N SER A 206 9.29 17.71 12.65
CA SER A 206 8.24 17.92 11.63
C SER A 206 8.50 19.22 10.87
N ILE A 207 8.35 19.18 9.55
CA ILE A 207 8.50 20.35 8.65
C ILE A 207 7.37 21.37 8.89
N HIS A 208 6.16 20.91 9.26
CA HIS A 208 4.99 21.78 9.49
C HIS A 208 4.95 22.41 10.88
N LYS A 209 5.94 22.14 11.73
CA LYS A 209 5.95 22.62 13.13
C LYS A 209 6.56 24.01 13.23
N GLN A 210 5.72 25.02 13.52
CA GLN A 210 6.19 26.38 13.79
C GLN A 210 7.15 26.44 15.00
N GLU A 211 8.42 26.75 14.75
CA GLU A 211 9.44 26.85 15.80
C GLU A 211 9.36 28.16 16.59
N LYS A 212 9.27 29.28 15.88
CA LYS A 212 9.26 30.63 16.46
C LYS A 212 7.84 31.04 16.85
N MET A 213 7.54 30.95 18.15
CA MET A 213 6.30 31.45 18.76
C MET A 213 6.61 32.24 20.05
N PRO A 214 5.89 33.33 20.36
CA PRO A 214 5.97 33.99 21.66
C PRO A 214 5.68 33.02 22.82
N MET A 215 6.44 33.13 23.91
CA MET A 215 6.40 32.14 25.01
C MET A 215 4.98 31.96 25.58
N ASN A 216 4.22 33.06 25.72
CA ASN A 216 2.88 33.05 26.29
C ASN A 216 1.87 32.34 25.37
N MET A 217 1.92 32.59 24.04
CA MET A 217 1.09 31.87 23.07
C MET A 217 1.42 30.38 23.07
N ARG A 218 2.71 30.02 23.05
CA ARG A 218 3.16 28.62 23.08
C ARG A 218 2.70 27.89 24.34
N LYS A 219 2.80 28.53 25.52
CA LYS A 219 2.26 28.01 26.79
C LYS A 219 0.74 27.83 26.73
N GLY A 220 0.01 28.85 26.23
CA GLY A 220 -1.44 28.83 26.14
C GLY A 220 -1.98 27.75 25.21
N ILE A 221 -1.35 27.54 24.05
CA ILE A 221 -1.74 26.49 23.10
C ILE A 221 -1.53 25.09 23.69
N VAL A 222 -0.39 24.84 24.36
CA VAL A 222 -0.14 23.56 25.04
C VAL A 222 -1.13 23.35 26.18
N ALA A 223 -1.30 24.32 27.09
CA ALA A 223 -2.26 24.20 28.19
C ALA A 223 -3.71 24.02 27.71
N ALA A 224 -4.10 24.63 26.58
CA ALA A 224 -5.41 24.44 25.97
C ALA A 224 -5.56 23.12 25.20
N ALA A 225 -4.47 22.46 24.81
CA ALA A 225 -4.49 21.09 24.30
C ALA A 225 -4.65 20.12 25.50
N ASP A 226 -3.75 20.22 26.48
CA ASP A 226 -3.75 19.45 27.72
C ASP A 226 -5.14 19.50 28.42
N ALA A 227 -5.75 20.69 28.52
CA ALA A 227 -7.06 20.87 29.14
C ALA A 227 -8.22 20.24 28.34
N ARG A 228 -8.18 20.28 27.00
CA ARG A 228 -9.19 19.61 26.15
C ARG A 228 -9.05 18.09 26.24
N GLU A 229 -7.83 17.58 26.26
CA GLU A 229 -7.55 16.15 26.35
C GLU A 229 -7.92 15.60 27.74
N ALA A 230 -7.57 16.33 28.81
CA ALA A 230 -7.98 16.00 30.18
C ALA A 230 -9.50 16.06 30.35
N LYS A 231 -10.18 17.03 29.73
CA LYS A 231 -11.65 17.08 29.69
C LYS A 231 -12.21 15.84 28.97
N ARG A 232 -11.74 15.52 27.75
CA ARG A 232 -12.15 14.33 26.99
C ARG A 232 -11.94 13.04 27.78
N ARG A 233 -10.80 12.85 28.46
CA ARG A 233 -10.55 11.67 29.30
C ARG A 233 -11.40 11.63 30.56
N ARG A 234 -11.72 12.79 31.15
CA ARG A 234 -12.67 12.87 32.27
C ARG A 234 -14.08 12.46 31.84
N GLU A 235 -14.61 13.09 30.80
CA GLU A 235 -15.95 12.81 30.26
C GLU A 235 -16.07 11.35 29.80
N ALA A 236 -15.04 10.81 29.12
CA ALA A 236 -15.01 9.40 28.75
C ALA A 236 -15.01 8.47 29.97
N LYS A 237 -14.25 8.77 31.03
CA LYS A 237 -14.26 7.99 32.27
C LYS A 237 -15.61 8.07 33.00
N GLU A 238 -16.24 9.25 33.02
CA GLU A 238 -17.56 9.46 33.64
C GLU A 238 -18.67 8.75 32.85
N ASN A 239 -18.54 8.64 31.52
CA ASN A 239 -19.47 7.94 30.61
C ASN A 239 -19.09 6.46 30.33
N GLY A 240 -18.06 5.90 30.98
CA GLY A 240 -17.62 4.51 30.78
C GLY A 240 -16.93 4.20 29.44
N VAL A 241 -16.63 5.22 28.62
CA VAL A 241 -15.97 5.06 27.31
C VAL A 241 -14.47 4.82 27.48
N ILE A 242 -13.98 3.71 26.93
CA ILE A 242 -12.54 3.39 26.91
C ILE A 242 -11.86 4.23 25.83
N LEU A 243 -10.79 4.93 26.20
CA LEU A 243 -9.92 5.68 25.28
C LEU A 243 -8.53 5.05 25.20
N GLU A 244 -7.78 5.45 24.17
CA GLU A 244 -6.38 5.13 24.00
C GLU A 244 -5.55 5.48 25.25
N ARG A 245 -4.63 4.58 25.60
CA ARG A 245 -3.69 4.77 26.70
C ARG A 245 -2.53 5.67 26.25
N GLU A 246 -2.27 6.75 26.98
CA GLU A 246 -1.10 7.59 26.77
C GLU A 246 0.20 6.78 26.77
N THR A 247 0.79 6.60 25.59
CA THR A 247 2.16 6.07 25.41
C THR A 247 3.23 7.18 25.56
N GLY A 248 2.78 8.44 25.56
CA GLY A 248 3.64 9.62 25.65
C GLY A 248 4.34 9.75 27.00
N LYS A 249 5.67 9.86 26.96
CA LYS A 249 6.56 10.44 27.98
C LYS A 249 5.99 10.45 29.41
N LYS A 250 5.95 9.26 30.06
CA LYS A 250 5.86 9.15 31.54
C LYS A 250 6.70 10.27 32.13
N LYS A 251 6.11 11.18 32.93
CA LYS A 251 6.85 12.28 33.59
C LYS A 251 8.08 11.65 34.24
N ARG A 252 9.28 11.85 33.66
CA ARG A 252 10.53 11.36 34.26
C ARG A 252 10.61 12.06 35.60
N ARG A 253 10.28 11.33 36.68
CA ARG A 253 10.22 11.84 38.05
C ARG A 253 11.57 12.50 38.29
N ARG A 254 11.55 13.84 38.35
CA ARG A 254 12.66 14.70 37.94
C ARG A 254 13.98 14.12 38.39
N GLU A 255 14.77 13.62 37.44
CA GLU A 255 16.00 12.83 37.67
C GLU A 255 17.18 13.74 38.08
N ARG A 256 16.88 14.74 38.93
CA ARG A 256 17.73 15.02 40.07
C ARG A 256 17.96 13.69 40.75
N GLY A 257 19.18 13.15 40.66
CA GLY A 257 19.66 12.22 41.68
C GLY A 257 19.45 12.94 43.01
N GLY A 258 18.47 12.49 43.79
CA GLY A 258 17.93 13.29 44.89
C GLY A 258 19.07 13.67 45.83
N ASP A 259 19.22 14.98 46.07
CA ASP A 259 20.30 15.53 46.90
C ASP A 259 20.44 14.65 48.14
N LEU A 260 21.61 14.02 48.27
CA LEU A 260 21.83 12.98 49.27
C LEU A 260 21.59 13.62 50.64
N ALA A 261 20.45 13.29 51.26
CA ALA A 261 19.97 14.00 52.44
C ALA A 261 21.09 14.11 53.47
N VAL A 262 21.38 15.35 53.89
CA VAL A 262 22.64 15.73 54.54
C VAL A 262 22.87 14.93 55.83
N ASP A 263 21.78 14.54 56.50
CA ASP A 263 21.76 13.76 57.73
C ASP A 263 22.01 12.25 57.53
N ARG A 264 22.31 11.79 56.31
CA ARG A 264 22.61 10.37 56.05
C ARG A 264 24.00 10.01 56.59
N PRO A 265 24.13 8.98 57.44
CA PRO A 265 25.43 8.56 57.95
C PRO A 265 26.34 8.07 56.82
N GLY A 266 27.63 8.40 56.90
CA GLY A 266 28.64 8.01 55.92
C GLY A 266 29.05 6.53 55.95
N VAL A 267 28.51 5.74 56.88
CA VAL A 267 28.76 4.29 57.03
C VAL A 267 27.50 3.48 56.72
N GLY A 268 27.68 2.33 56.06
CA GLY A 268 26.59 1.39 55.76
C GLY A 268 25.48 1.93 54.85
N ARG A 269 24.28 1.37 55.00
CA ARG A 269 23.08 1.72 54.22
C ARG A 269 21.85 1.87 55.12
N LEU A 270 21.47 3.10 55.42
CA LEU A 270 20.22 3.43 56.11
C LEU A 270 18.99 3.00 55.27
N ARG A 271 18.04 2.29 55.90
CA ARG A 271 16.76 1.86 55.34
C ARG A 271 15.65 2.16 56.35
N GLY A 272 14.97 3.29 56.18
CA GLY A 272 14.06 3.79 57.22
C GLY A 272 14.87 4.14 58.48
N ALA A 273 14.55 3.51 59.61
CA ALA A 273 15.33 3.62 60.85
C ALA A 273 16.46 2.56 60.99
N GLU A 274 16.55 1.59 60.07
CA GLU A 274 17.51 0.49 60.16
C GLU A 274 18.86 0.87 59.51
N LEU A 275 19.97 0.84 60.26
CA LEU A 275 21.31 1.08 59.74
C LEU A 275 22.04 -0.23 59.43
N ARG A 276 22.08 -0.63 58.15
CA ARG A 276 22.80 -1.84 57.72
C ARG A 276 24.29 -1.55 57.50
N LEU A 277 25.12 -1.94 58.45
CA LEU A 277 26.58 -1.96 58.31
C LEU A 277 27.02 -3.25 57.59
N SER A 278 28.15 -3.24 56.90
CA SER A 278 28.83 -4.46 56.46
C SER A 278 29.98 -4.83 57.40
N ASP A 279 30.41 -6.10 57.40
CA ASP A 279 31.60 -6.58 58.11
C ASP A 279 32.84 -5.71 57.83
N ARG A 280 32.93 -5.13 56.63
CA ARG A 280 34.02 -4.24 56.23
C ARG A 280 33.92 -2.87 56.91
N ASP A 281 32.70 -2.35 57.08
CA ASP A 281 32.46 -1.09 57.80
C ASP A 281 32.74 -1.27 59.29
N ILE A 282 32.23 -2.37 59.87
CA ILE A 282 32.48 -2.78 61.25
C ILE A 282 34.00 -2.89 61.50
N ARG A 283 34.71 -3.71 60.72
CA ARG A 283 36.18 -3.85 60.84
C ARG A 283 36.95 -2.55 60.56
N ASN A 284 36.45 -1.64 59.72
CA ASN A 284 37.09 -0.34 59.48
C ASN A 284 36.97 0.60 60.70
N VAL A 285 35.90 0.49 61.48
CA VAL A 285 35.67 1.26 62.72
C VAL A 285 36.41 0.62 63.91
N GLU A 286 36.37 -0.71 64.02
CA GLU A 286 37.06 -1.47 65.07
C GLU A 286 38.59 -1.47 64.89
N SER A 287 39.09 -1.57 63.65
CA SER A 287 40.52 -1.37 63.37
C SER A 287 40.83 0.12 63.46
N GLY A 288 41.11 0.60 64.68
CA GLY A 288 41.31 2.01 65.00
C GLY A 288 42.31 2.70 64.08
N ARG A 289 41.80 3.36 63.04
CA ARG A 289 42.53 4.31 62.20
C ARG A 289 42.09 5.70 62.62
N ASP A 290 43.05 6.60 62.84
CA ASP A 290 42.75 8.01 63.06
C ASP A 290 41.86 8.53 61.93
N ALA A 291 40.86 9.35 62.28
CA ALA A 291 39.84 9.87 61.36
C ALA A 291 40.41 10.71 60.19
N PHE A 292 41.73 10.95 60.16
CA PHE A 292 42.48 11.67 59.14
C PHE A 292 43.31 10.76 58.21
N GLY A 293 43.07 9.45 58.23
CA GLY A 293 43.45 8.54 57.13
C GLY A 293 44.95 8.30 56.91
N ARG A 294 45.82 8.76 57.81
CA ARG A 294 47.28 8.54 57.71
C ARG A 294 47.58 7.06 57.96
N ARG A 295 48.04 6.35 56.92
CA ARG A 295 48.70 5.04 57.11
C ARG A 295 49.96 5.24 57.94
N GLY A 296 49.98 4.73 59.16
CA GLY A 296 51.23 4.56 59.90
C GLY A 296 52.16 3.65 59.10
N ARG A 297 53.34 4.16 58.71
CA ARG A 297 54.40 3.32 58.17
C ARG A 297 54.94 2.41 59.27
N ARG A 298 55.09 1.14 58.94
CA ARG A 298 56.18 0.28 59.39
C ARG A 298 56.88 -0.20 58.11
#